data_AF-A0A197K672-F1
#
_entry.id   AF-A0A197K672-F1
#
_cell.length_a   1.000
_cell.length_b   1.000
_cell.length_c   1.000
_cell.angle_alpha   90.00
_cell.angle_beta   90.00
_cell.angle_gamma   90.00
#
_symmetry.space_group_name_H-M   'P 1'
#
loop_
_entity.id
_entity.type
_entity.pdbx_description
1 polymer ?
#
loop_
_entity_poly.entity_id
_entity_poly.type
_entity_poly.pdbx_seq_one_letter_code
_entity_poly.pdbx_strand_id
1 'polypeptide(L)' 'SQPIRSGMPDNSSTPEVVSGFHVPVAKTNKGHAMLSKMGWKAGTGLGAARQGVVEPVQLLVADKKAGLGS' A
#
# COMPACT_ATOMS: atom_id res chain seq x y z
N SER A 1 -25.65 8.58 -44.05
CA SER A 1 -24.27 9.01 -43.73
C SER A 1 -24.05 8.94 -42.24
N GLN A 2 -23.09 8.13 -41.79
CA GLN A 2 -22.63 8.08 -40.39
C GLN A 2 -21.29 8.81 -40.31
N PRO A 3 -21.02 9.68 -39.31
CA PRO A 3 -19.67 10.15 -39.04
C PRO A 3 -18.98 9.28 -37.98
N ILE A 4 -17.75 8.86 -38.29
CA ILE A 4 -16.77 8.21 -37.42
C ILE A 4 -15.94 9.29 -36.70
N ARG A 5 -15.81 9.23 -35.37
CA ARG A 5 -14.64 9.74 -34.63
C ARG A 5 -14.52 8.98 -33.31
N SER A 6 -13.80 7.87 -33.35
CA SER A 6 -12.41 7.73 -32.83
C SER A 6 -12.37 7.66 -31.32
N GLY A 7 -12.14 6.45 -30.81
CA GLY A 7 -11.88 6.19 -29.40
C GLY A 7 -10.75 7.07 -28.87
N MET A 8 -11.00 7.69 -27.73
CA MET A 8 -9.93 8.01 -26.79
C MET A 8 -9.70 6.74 -25.96
N PRO A 9 -8.49 6.16 -25.93
CA PRO A 9 -8.17 5.24 -24.86
C PRO A 9 -8.23 6.05 -23.56
N ASP A 10 -9.05 5.59 -22.61
CA ASP A 10 -9.03 6.04 -21.23
C ASP A 10 -7.61 5.78 -20.70
N ASN A 11 -6.76 6.80 -20.75
CA ASN A 11 -5.45 6.76 -20.12
C ASN A 11 -5.62 7.01 -18.62
N SER A 12 -6.38 6.13 -17.96
CA SER A 12 -6.36 5.98 -16.51
C SER A 12 -5.06 5.27 -16.13
N SER A 13 -3.94 5.98 -16.22
CA SER A 13 -2.69 5.58 -15.55
C SER A 13 -2.91 5.74 -14.05
N THR A 14 -3.74 4.88 -13.45
CA THR A 14 -3.77 4.72 -12.00
C THR A 14 -2.38 4.28 -11.59
N PRO A 15 -1.68 4.97 -10.68
CA PRO A 15 -0.40 4.49 -10.18
C PRO A 15 -0.62 3.06 -9.69
N GLU A 16 0.12 2.11 -10.25
CA GLU A 16 0.02 0.71 -9.86
C GLU A 16 0.39 0.65 -8.38
N VAL A 17 -0.61 0.48 -7.51
CA VAL A 17 -0.36 0.30 -6.08
C VAL A 17 0.35 -1.04 -5.95
N VAL A 18 1.65 -0.99 -5.67
CA VAL A 18 2.45 -2.19 -5.48
C VAL A 18 1.93 -2.91 -4.24
N SER A 19 1.12 -3.94 -4.46
CA SER A 19 0.39 -4.67 -3.43
C SER A 19 1.25 -5.75 -2.77
N GLY A 20 2.37 -5.34 -2.15
CA GLY A 20 3.23 -6.24 -1.37
C GLY A 20 2.94 -6.26 0.13
N PHE A 21 2.10 -5.34 0.62
CA PHE A 21 2.05 -5.00 2.03
C PHE A 21 0.79 -5.48 2.75
N HIS A 22 -0.25 -5.91 2.03
CA HIS A 22 -1.55 -6.28 2.60
C HIS A 22 -1.55 -7.63 3.34
N VAL A 23 -0.47 -8.42 3.26
CA VAL A 23 -0.38 -9.71 3.96
C VAL A 23 0.11 -9.48 5.39
N PRO A 24 -0.68 -9.85 6.43
CA PRO A 24 -0.24 -9.72 7.80
C PRO A 24 1.04 -10.54 8.08
N VAL A 25 1.88 -10.04 8.99
CA VAL A 25 3.12 -10.75 9.37
C VAL A 25 2.79 -12.13 9.94
N ALA A 26 3.25 -13.18 9.26
CA ALA A 26 3.00 -14.57 9.62
C ALA A 26 3.51 -14.90 11.03
N LYS A 27 2.80 -15.79 11.74
CA LYS A 27 3.19 -16.23 13.10
C LYS A 27 4.55 -16.94 13.16
N THR A 28 4.98 -17.53 12.05
CA THR A 28 6.30 -18.18 11.91
C THR A 28 7.44 -17.16 11.77
N ASN A 29 7.13 -15.90 11.53
CA ASN A 29 8.12 -14.83 11.44
C ASN A 29 8.71 -14.52 12.83
N LYS A 30 10.04 -14.43 12.90
CA LYS A 30 10.75 -14.14 14.17
C LYS A 30 10.36 -12.78 14.76
N GLY A 31 10.14 -11.76 13.92
CA GLY A 31 9.67 -10.44 14.34
C GLY A 31 8.28 -10.48 14.98
N HIS A 32 7.36 -11.27 14.43
CA HIS A 32 6.03 -11.50 15.04
C HIS A 32 6.16 -12.05 16.46
N ALA A 33 7.01 -13.06 16.66
CA ALA A 33 7.24 -13.67 17.97
C ALA A 33 7.88 -12.68 18.96
N MET A 34 8.85 -11.88 18.51
CA MET A 34 9.49 -10.85 19.34
C MET A 34 8.50 -9.77 19.78
N LEU A 35 7.74 -9.20 18.85
CA LEU A 35 6.73 -8.18 19.14
C LEU A 35 5.67 -8.73 20.12
N SER A 36 5.21 -9.96 19.90
CA SER A 36 4.22 -10.60 20.78
C SER A 36 4.73 -10.76 22.22
N LYS A 37 6.01 -11.13 22.40
CA LYS A 37 6.65 -11.20 23.72
C LYS A 37 6.76 -9.84 24.42
N MET A 38 6.81 -8.75 23.65
CA MET A 38 6.79 -7.38 24.16
C MET A 38 5.35 -6.86 24.39
N GLY A 39 4.32 -7.71 24.27
CA GLY A 39 2.93 -7.36 24.56
C GLY A 39 2.15 -6.80 23.36
N TRP A 40 2.77 -6.73 22.18
CA TRP A 40 2.05 -6.39 20.95
C TRP A 40 1.13 -7.54 20.50
N LYS A 41 0.05 -7.22 19.79
CA LYS A 41 -0.90 -8.20 19.24
C LYS A 41 -1.09 -7.94 17.75
N ALA A 42 -1.18 -9.01 16.95
CA ALA A 42 -1.46 -8.90 15.53
C ALA A 42 -2.75 -8.09 15.28
N GLY A 43 -2.72 -7.18 14.30
CA GLY A 43 -3.82 -6.26 14.00
C GLY A 43 -3.95 -5.08 14.96
N THR A 44 -2.97 -4.83 15.83
CA THR A 44 -2.95 -3.64 16.70
C THR A 44 -1.78 -2.71 16.38
N GLY A 45 -1.98 -1.42 16.62
CA GLY A 45 -0.94 -0.40 16.44
C GLY A 45 0.17 -0.52 17.48
N LEU A 46 1.34 0.01 17.14
CA LEU A 46 2.49 0.11 18.05
C LEU A 46 2.35 1.32 19.00
N GLY A 47 3.18 1.37 20.05
CA GLY A 47 3.19 2.45 21.04
C GLY A 47 2.35 2.15 22.28
N ALA A 48 2.55 2.96 23.33
CA ALA A 48 1.96 2.72 24.66
C ALA A 48 0.42 2.66 24.65
N ALA A 49 -0.23 3.44 23.77
CA ALA A 49 -1.68 3.49 23.60
C ALA A 49 -2.14 2.78 22.32
N ARG A 50 -1.28 1.97 21.67
CA ARG A 50 -1.54 1.34 20.36
C ARG A 50 -1.89 2.33 19.24
N GLN A 51 -1.37 3.54 19.34
CA GLN A 51 -1.70 4.66 18.46
C GLN A 51 -0.95 4.65 17.12
N GLY A 52 0.05 3.78 16.97
CA GLY A 52 0.78 3.61 15.72
C GLY A 52 -0.11 3.04 14.61
N VAL A 53 0.30 3.26 13.36
CA VAL A 53 -0.45 2.83 12.19
C VAL A 53 -0.55 1.30 12.15
N VAL A 54 -1.76 0.78 11.96
CA VAL A 54 -2.04 -0.67 11.84
C VAL A 54 -1.79 -1.16 10.42
N GLU A 55 -2.31 -0.41 9.46
CA GLU A 55 -2.19 -0.72 8.05
C GLU A 55 -0.83 -0.27 7.51
N PRO A 56 -0.23 -1.01 6.57
CA PRO A 56 0.97 -0.57 5.91
C PRO A 56 0.75 0.75 5.17
N VAL A 57 1.80 1.58 5.13
CA VAL A 57 1.78 2.79 4.30
C VAL A 57 1.78 2.39 2.83
N GLN A 58 0.84 2.93 2.07
CA GLN A 58 0.73 2.67 0.65
C GLN A 58 1.88 3.34 -0.09
N LEU A 59 2.58 2.56 -0.91
CA LEU A 59 3.60 3.08 -1.81
C LEU A 59 2.97 3.32 -3.20
N LEU A 60 2.92 4.58 -3.61
CA LEU A 60 2.55 4.96 -4.97
C LEU A 60 3.81 4.99 -5.83
N VAL A 61 3.92 4.09 -6.79
CA VAL A 61 4.99 4.15 -7.79
C VAL A 61 4.52 5.03 -8.93
N ALA A 62 5.18 6.18 -9.10
CA ALA A 62 4.95 7.04 -10.24
C ALA A 62 5.78 6.52 -11.43
N ASP A 63 5.16 5.74 -12.30
CA ASP A 63 5.73 5.44 -13.60
C ASP A 63 5.67 6.68 -14.48
N LYS A 64 6.73 7.48 -14.46
CA LYS A 64 7.25 8.32 -15.56
C LYS A 64 8.26 9.32 -14.99
N LYS A 65 9.20 9.74 -15.84
CA LYS A 65 10.20 10.81 -15.62
C LYS A 65 9.58 12.21 -15.39
N ALA A 66 8.52 12.32 -14.60
CA ALA A 66 7.92 13.59 -14.21
C ALA A 66 8.50 14.05 -12.87
N GLY A 67 8.71 15.35 -12.73
CA GLY A 67 9.21 15.94 -11.49
C GLY A 67 8.26 15.68 -10.33
N LEU A 68 8.81 15.53 -9.11
CA LEU A 68 8.00 15.42 -7.92
C LEU A 68 7.23 16.75 -7.70
N GLY A 69 5.90 16.73 -7.83
CA GLY A 69 5.03 17.87 -7.51
C GLY A 69 4.71 18.85 -8.66
N SER A 70 4.94 18.48 -9.93
CA SER A 70 4.52 19.24 -11.11
C SER A 70 3.13 18.86 -11.61
#